data_AF-W6ZLC3-F1
#
_entry.id   AF-W6ZLC3-F1
#
_cell.length_a   1.000
_cell.length_b   1.000
_cell.length_c   1.000
_cell.angle_alpha   90.00
_cell.angle_beta   90.00
_cell.angle_gamma   90.00
#
_symmetry.space_group_name_H-M   'P 1'
#
loop_
_entity.id
_entity.type
_entity.pdbx_description
1 polymer ?
#
loop_
_entity_poly.entity_id
_entity_poly.type
_entity_poly.pdbx_seq_one_letter_code
_entity_poly.pdbx_strand_id
1 'polypeptide(L)'
;MRRIVTEKITLADGTVISEGSYTAVNGKIMVNRQIWPETEKYDTHQLYRLQSDPATTNKAHLVSASLDHLGFGHGNQAFPGHFFAANEIKIALCHLLLKYDSRLGSNANLEPIHSFDVSMTIDPTTKV
;
A
#
# COMPACT_ATOMS: atom_id res chain seq x y z
N MET A 1 -5.38 -0.45 -9.47
CA MET A 1 -6.01 -1.54 -10.25
C MET A 1 -6.91 -0.92 -11.32
N ARG A 2 -6.51 -0.96 -12.61
CA ARG A 2 -7.27 -0.39 -13.74
C ARG A 2 -8.06 -1.49 -14.46
N ARG A 3 -9.26 -1.20 -14.93
CA ARG A 3 -10.18 -2.13 -15.63
C ARG A 3 -10.86 -1.42 -16.80
N ILE A 4 -11.31 -2.22 -17.77
CA ILE A 4 -12.22 -1.79 -18.84
C ILE A 4 -13.56 -2.44 -18.55
N VAL A 5 -14.62 -1.67 -18.68
CA VAL A 5 -15.99 -2.13 -18.50
C VAL A 5 -16.44 -2.85 -19.77
N THR A 6 -16.67 -4.16 -19.67
CA THR A 6 -17.03 -5.02 -20.82
C THR A 6 -18.53 -5.03 -21.11
N GLU A 7 -19.34 -4.59 -20.17
CA GLU A 7 -20.79 -4.47 -20.30
C GLU A 7 -21.28 -3.34 -19.38
N LYS A 8 -22.41 -2.70 -19.73
CA LYS A 8 -22.99 -1.64 -18.90
C LYS A 8 -23.32 -2.16 -17.49
N ILE A 9 -22.82 -1.48 -16.46
CA ILE A 9 -23.06 -1.83 -15.05
C ILE A 9 -23.73 -0.66 -14.32
N THR A 10 -24.70 -0.97 -13.47
CA THR A 10 -25.28 -0.02 -12.50
C THR A 10 -24.81 -0.41 -11.10
N LEU A 11 -24.13 0.51 -10.41
CA LEU A 11 -23.69 0.31 -9.03
C LEU A 11 -24.84 0.44 -8.04
N ALA A 12 -24.62 0.01 -6.80
CA ALA A 12 -25.63 0.03 -5.73
C ALA A 12 -26.16 1.44 -5.40
N ASP A 13 -25.38 2.48 -5.66
CA ASP A 13 -25.75 3.89 -5.49
C ASP A 13 -26.51 4.47 -6.70
N GLY A 14 -26.79 3.65 -7.73
CA GLY A 14 -27.44 4.04 -8.97
C GLY A 14 -26.49 4.59 -10.04
N THR A 15 -25.19 4.72 -9.76
CA THR A 15 -24.21 5.18 -10.74
C THR A 15 -24.12 4.20 -11.91
N VAL A 16 -24.30 4.70 -13.13
CA VAL A 16 -24.21 3.90 -14.36
C VAL A 16 -22.84 4.08 -14.99
N ILE A 17 -22.18 2.96 -15.28
CA ILE A 17 -20.89 2.93 -15.98
C ILE A 17 -21.09 2.27 -17.34
N SER A 18 -20.78 3.02 -18.40
CA SER A 18 -20.96 2.58 -19.79
C SER A 18 -19.90 1.55 -20.20
N GLU A 19 -20.29 0.63 -21.08
CA GLU A 19 -19.36 -0.26 -21.78
C GLU A 19 -18.23 0.53 -22.46
N GLY A 20 -17.02 -0.03 -22.45
CA GLY A 20 -15.81 0.61 -22.98
C GLY A 20 -15.14 1.62 -22.06
N SER A 21 -15.77 2.00 -20.93
CA SER A 21 -15.19 2.95 -19.98
C SER A 21 -14.00 2.33 -19.22
N TYR A 22 -12.99 3.16 -18.92
CA TYR A 22 -11.92 2.79 -17.99
C TYR A 22 -12.32 3.10 -16.55
N THR A 23 -12.08 2.15 -15.65
CA THR A 23 -12.28 2.34 -14.21
C THR A 23 -11.02 2.02 -13.44
N ALA A 24 -10.88 2.64 -12.26
CA ALA A 24 -9.80 2.34 -11.34
C ALA A 24 -10.31 2.38 -9.90
N VAL A 25 -9.75 1.52 -9.05
CA VAL A 25 -9.99 1.59 -7.61
C VAL A 25 -9.17 2.73 -7.02
N ASN A 26 -9.82 3.59 -6.24
CA ASN A 26 -9.16 4.67 -5.52
C ASN A 26 -8.25 4.11 -4.41
N GLY A 27 -6.94 4.36 -4.52
CA GLY A 27 -5.93 3.92 -3.56
C GLY A 27 -5.93 4.70 -2.23
N LYS A 28 -6.69 5.79 -2.11
CA LYS A 28 -6.73 6.64 -0.91
C LYS A 28 -7.22 5.92 0.35
N ILE A 29 -7.77 4.71 0.24
CA ILE A 29 -8.12 3.88 1.40
C ILE A 29 -6.90 3.63 2.31
N MET A 30 -5.70 3.53 1.74
CA MET A 30 -4.45 3.31 2.48
C MET A 30 -3.99 4.54 3.28
N VAL A 31 -4.58 5.71 3.02
CA VAL A 31 -4.34 6.95 3.76
C VAL A 31 -5.61 7.52 4.39
N ASN A 32 -6.68 6.71 4.48
CA ASN A 32 -7.94 7.12 5.10
C ASN A 32 -7.76 7.26 6.61
N ARG A 33 -7.90 8.48 7.15
CA ARG A 33 -7.74 8.79 8.58
C ARG A 33 -8.72 8.08 9.51
N GLN A 34 -9.86 7.60 9.01
CA GLN A 34 -10.81 6.82 9.81
C GLN A 34 -10.30 5.39 10.06
N ILE A 35 -9.49 4.85 9.16
CA ILE A 35 -8.89 3.51 9.25
C ILE A 35 -7.49 3.61 9.85
N TRP A 36 -6.74 4.64 9.44
CA TRP A 36 -5.34 4.88 9.76
C TRP A 36 -5.21 6.27 10.42
N PRO A 37 -5.33 6.40 11.75
CA PRO A 37 -5.46 7.72 12.40
C PRO A 37 -4.26 8.68 12.19
N GLU A 38 -3.04 8.14 12.07
CA GLU A 38 -1.80 8.93 11.96
C GLU A 38 -1.08 8.72 10.62
N THR A 39 -1.76 8.93 9.49
CA THR A 39 -1.20 8.64 8.14
C THR A 39 0.01 9.46 7.71
N GLU A 40 0.30 10.56 8.41
CA GLU A 40 1.46 11.42 8.13
C GLU A 40 2.69 11.01 8.95
N LYS A 41 2.55 10.05 9.87
CA LYS A 41 3.66 9.52 10.67
C LYS A 41 4.00 8.11 10.21
N TYR A 42 5.29 7.83 10.09
CA TYR A 42 5.77 6.47 9.94
C TYR A 42 5.82 5.78 11.32
N ASP A 43 4.77 5.04 11.67
CA ASP A 43 4.69 4.28 12.91
C ASP A 43 4.96 2.78 12.67
N THR A 44 6.14 2.33 13.09
CA THR A 44 6.60 0.94 12.94
C THR A 44 5.76 -0.08 13.72
N HIS A 45 5.03 0.35 14.74
CA HIS A 45 4.22 -0.51 15.61
C HIS A 45 2.73 -0.52 15.22
N GLN A 46 2.30 0.27 14.23
CA GLN A 46 0.90 0.37 13.83
C GLN A 46 0.28 -1.00 13.52
N LEU A 47 0.91 -1.78 12.65
CA LEU A 47 0.42 -3.11 12.27
C LEU A 47 0.58 -4.12 13.42
N TYR A 48 1.58 -3.96 14.29
CA TYR A 48 1.74 -4.82 15.48
C TYR A 48 0.56 -4.65 16.45
N ARG A 49 0.11 -3.42 16.67
CA ARG A 49 -1.08 -3.15 17.51
C ARG A 49 -2.34 -3.75 16.90
N LEU A 50 -2.51 -3.68 15.58
CA LEU A 50 -3.64 -4.32 14.88
C LEU A 50 -3.59 -5.86 14.90
N GLN A 51 -2.39 -6.46 14.96
CA GLN A 51 -2.27 -7.92 15.11
C GLN A 51 -2.71 -8.41 16.49
N SER A 52 -2.67 -7.54 17.50
CA SER A 52 -3.04 -7.86 18.88
C SER A 52 -4.55 -7.91 19.10
N ASP A 53 -5.35 -7.32 18.20
CA ASP A 53 -6.81 -7.40 18.23
C ASP A 53 -7.29 -8.56 17.31
N PRO A 54 -8.03 -9.55 17.85
CA PRO A 54 -8.60 -10.65 17.06
C PRO A 54 -9.45 -10.19 15.87
N ALA A 55 -10.09 -9.02 15.94
CA ALA A 55 -10.92 -8.50 14.86
C ALA A 55 -10.10 -8.03 13.64
N THR A 56 -8.85 -7.59 13.86
CA THR A 56 -8.00 -7.01 12.82
C THR A 56 -6.78 -7.87 12.47
N THR A 57 -6.49 -8.90 13.25
CA THR A 57 -5.26 -9.72 13.12
C THR A 57 -5.03 -10.27 11.72
N ASN A 58 -6.07 -10.86 11.10
CA ASN A 58 -5.98 -11.46 9.77
C ASN A 58 -5.65 -10.45 8.66
N LYS A 59 -5.94 -9.17 8.86
CA LYS A 59 -5.70 -8.10 7.87
C LYS A 59 -4.36 -7.39 8.08
N ALA A 60 -3.74 -7.57 9.24
CA ALA A 60 -2.56 -6.81 9.66
C ALA A 60 -1.23 -7.48 9.30
N HIS A 61 -1.24 -8.64 8.62
CA HIS A 61 -0.03 -9.24 8.09
C HIS A 61 0.37 -8.59 6.76
N LEU A 62 1.68 -8.48 6.51
CA LEU A 62 2.22 -7.90 5.28
C LEU A 62 1.68 -8.56 4.00
N VAL A 63 1.42 -9.87 4.04
CA VAL A 63 0.93 -10.66 2.90
C VAL A 63 -0.59 -10.56 2.69
N SER A 64 -1.32 -10.01 3.66
CA SER A 64 -2.78 -9.98 3.63
C SER A 64 -3.28 -9.06 2.52
N ALA A 65 -4.06 -9.64 1.60
CA ALA A 65 -4.80 -8.86 0.62
C ALA A 65 -6.08 -8.29 1.27
N SER A 66 -5.97 -7.12 1.90
CA SER A 66 -7.09 -6.45 2.59
C SER A 66 -7.71 -5.35 1.73
N LEU A 67 -9.00 -5.08 1.90
CA LEU A 67 -9.65 -3.89 1.34
C LEU A 67 -9.11 -2.59 1.93
N ASP A 68 -8.61 -2.66 3.17
CA ASP A 68 -8.07 -1.52 3.91
C ASP A 68 -6.62 -1.18 3.47
N HIS A 69 -5.94 -2.13 2.80
CA HIS A 69 -4.56 -2.00 2.33
C HIS A 69 -4.32 -2.74 1.01
N LEU A 70 -4.22 -1.99 -0.09
CA LEU A 70 -4.21 -2.51 -1.47
C LEU A 70 -2.80 -2.72 -2.06
N GLY A 71 -1.75 -2.75 -1.24
CA GLY A 71 -0.35 -2.82 -1.71
C GLY A 71 -0.01 -4.01 -2.62
N PHE A 72 -0.64 -5.16 -2.38
CA PHE A 72 -0.54 -6.34 -3.25
C PHE A 72 -1.78 -6.56 -4.12
N GLY A 73 -2.68 -5.59 -4.24
CA GLY A 73 -4.00 -5.79 -4.85
C GLY A 73 -4.96 -6.58 -3.96
N HIS A 74 -6.09 -7.00 -4.52
CA HIS A 74 -7.14 -7.70 -3.78
C HIS A 74 -7.93 -8.70 -4.65
N GLY A 75 -8.55 -9.69 -4.01
CA GLY A 75 -9.34 -10.74 -4.66
C GLY A 75 -8.53 -11.59 -5.65
N ASN A 76 -9.17 -12.05 -6.72
CA ASN A 76 -8.55 -12.87 -7.78
C ASN A 76 -7.42 -12.17 -8.56
N GLN A 77 -7.15 -10.91 -8.23
CA GLN A 77 -6.18 -10.04 -8.90
C GLN A 77 -5.12 -9.55 -7.92
N ALA A 78 -5.10 -10.09 -6.71
CA ALA A 78 -3.97 -9.94 -5.81
C ALA A 78 -2.72 -10.52 -6.47
N PHE A 79 -1.58 -9.89 -6.22
CA PHE A 79 -0.29 -10.31 -6.73
C PHE A 79 0.04 -11.71 -6.16
N PRO A 80 0.14 -12.76 -6.99
CA PRO A 80 0.32 -14.13 -6.50
C PRO A 80 1.65 -14.34 -5.79
N GLY A 81 2.64 -13.48 -6.06
CA GLY A 81 3.96 -13.51 -5.42
C GLY A 81 4.04 -12.76 -4.08
N HIS A 82 2.94 -12.28 -3.50
CA HIS A 82 2.95 -11.50 -2.26
C HIS A 82 3.67 -12.19 -1.08
N PHE A 83 3.55 -13.51 -0.93
CA PHE A 83 4.32 -14.27 0.07
C PHE A 83 5.82 -14.28 -0.24
N PHE A 84 6.19 -14.52 -1.50
CA PHE A 84 7.57 -14.53 -1.94
C PHE A 84 8.21 -13.16 -1.74
N ALA A 85 7.59 -12.10 -2.26
CA ALA A 85 8.07 -10.72 -2.11
C ALA A 85 8.19 -10.31 -0.63
N ALA A 86 7.23 -10.68 0.21
CA ALA A 86 7.30 -10.40 1.64
C ALA A 86 8.51 -11.07 2.31
N ASN A 87 8.85 -12.30 1.90
CA ASN A 87 10.03 -13.00 2.43
C ASN A 87 11.32 -12.36 1.92
N GLU A 88 11.42 -12.06 0.63
CA GLU A 88 12.59 -11.39 0.05
C GLU A 88 12.86 -10.03 0.70
N ILE A 89 11.82 -9.22 0.91
CA ILE A 89 11.94 -7.92 1.59
C ILE A 89 12.46 -8.09 3.03
N LYS A 90 11.94 -9.09 3.77
CA LYS A 90 12.42 -9.38 5.12
C LYS A 90 13.88 -9.84 5.13
N ILE A 91 14.27 -10.71 4.20
CA ILE A 91 15.66 -11.19 4.08
C ILE A 91 16.59 -10.02 3.75
N ALA A 92 16.23 -9.18 2.79
CA ALA A 92 16.98 -7.99 2.43
C ALA A 92 17.13 -7.03 3.62
N LEU A 93 16.04 -6.76 4.36
CA LEU A 93 16.08 -5.92 5.56
C LEU A 93 16.99 -6.52 6.64
N CYS A 94 16.89 -7.82 6.92
CA CYS A 94 17.78 -8.51 7.86
C CYS A 94 19.25 -8.38 7.42
N HIS A 95 19.54 -8.54 6.13
CA HIS A 95 20.89 -8.38 5.60
C HIS A 95 21.42 -6.95 5.82
N LEU A 96 20.61 -5.93 5.54
CA LEU A 96 20.96 -4.53 5.77
C LEU A 96 21.27 -4.28 7.25
N LEU A 97 20.40 -4.71 8.16
CA LEU A 97 20.56 -4.50 9.60
C LEU A 97 21.77 -5.24 10.19
N LEU A 98 22.13 -6.42 9.67
CA LEU A 98 23.24 -7.22 10.18
C LEU A 98 24.61 -6.83 9.61
N LYS A 99 24.64 -6.18 8.45
CA LYS A 99 25.89 -5.92 7.73
C LYS A 99 26.25 -4.44 7.59
N TYR A 100 25.30 -3.52 7.84
CA TYR A 100 25.50 -2.09 7.63
C TYR A 100 24.98 -1.29 8.82
N ASP A 101 25.75 -0.29 9.27
CA ASP A 101 25.26 0.81 10.12
C ASP A 101 24.91 1.97 9.19
N SER A 102 23.63 2.06 8.81
CA SER A 102 23.14 3.06 7.84
C SER A 102 22.69 4.32 8.56
N ARG A 103 23.07 5.49 8.04
CA ARG A 103 22.60 6.80 8.52
C ARG A 103 22.19 7.65 7.34
N LEU A 104 21.22 8.52 7.55
CA LEU A 104 20.87 9.53 6.56
C LEU A 104 22.05 10.48 6.35
N GLY A 105 22.30 10.86 5.09
CA GLY A 105 23.24 11.93 4.78
C GLY A 105 22.85 13.24 5.46
N SER A 106 23.84 14.10 5.73
CA SER A 106 23.64 15.36 6.48
C SER A 106 22.57 16.30 5.90
N ASN A 107 22.27 16.16 4.61
CA ASN A 107 21.32 16.98 3.87
C ASN A 107 20.14 16.14 3.33
N ALA A 108 19.85 14.98 3.92
CA ALA A 108 18.75 14.14 3.48
C ALA A 108 17.41 14.88 3.63
N ASN A 109 16.66 14.95 2.54
CA ASN A 109 15.29 15.45 2.55
C ASN A 109 14.34 14.31 2.95
N LEU A 110 13.55 14.52 3.99
CA LEU A 110 12.55 13.57 4.50
C LEU A 110 11.14 13.95 4.08
N GLU A 111 10.98 14.99 3.26
CA GLU A 111 9.68 15.39 2.75
C GLU A 111 9.00 14.21 2.04
N PRO A 112 7.70 13.99 2.29
CA PRO A 112 6.99 12.84 1.77
C PRO A 112 6.99 12.81 0.24
N ILE A 113 6.91 11.58 -0.27
CA ILE A 113 6.70 11.23 -1.67
C ILE A 113 5.71 12.19 -2.37
N HIS A 114 6.13 12.79 -3.48
CA HIS A 114 5.20 13.46 -4.38
C HIS A 114 4.28 12.40 -5.00
N SER A 115 2.99 12.49 -4.66
CA SER A 115 1.95 11.70 -5.33
C SER A 115 1.50 12.42 -6.60
N PHE A 116 1.61 11.74 -7.74
CA PHE A 116 1.03 12.19 -9.00
C PHE A 116 0.08 11.09 -9.49
N ASP A 117 -1.22 11.40 -9.53
CA ASP A 117 -2.28 10.44 -9.82
C ASP A 117 -2.20 9.19 -8.90
N VAL A 118 -1.97 8.01 -9.45
CA VAL A 118 -1.83 6.74 -8.71
C VAL A 118 -0.37 6.38 -8.42
N SER A 119 0.58 7.21 -8.85
CA SER A 119 2.00 6.93 -8.73
C SER A 119 2.59 7.69 -7.55
N MET A 120 3.34 6.96 -6.73
CA MET A 120 4.18 7.51 -5.68
C MET A 120 5.61 7.55 -6.19
N THR A 121 6.20 8.74 -6.30
CA THR A 121 7.58 8.92 -6.77
C THR A 121 8.46 9.49 -5.66
N ILE A 122 9.63 8.90 -5.47
CA ILE A 122 10.67 9.44 -4.60
C ILE A 122 11.29 10.66 -5.32
N ASP A 123 11.64 11.70 -4.57
CA ASP A 123 12.43 12.81 -5.13
C ASP A 123 13.76 12.26 -5.68
N PRO A 124 14.01 12.35 -7.00
CA PRO A 124 15.22 11.81 -7.61
C PRO A 124 16.49 12.54 -7.16
N THR A 125 16.37 13.66 -6.46
CA THR A 125 17.51 14.42 -5.91
C THR A 125 17.94 13.94 -4.52
N THR A 126 17.16 13.09 -3.85
CA THR A 126 17.51 12.51 -2.54
C THR A 126 18.72 11.60 -2.67
N LYS A 127 19.81 11.94 -1.97
CA LYS A 127 21.04 11.13 -1.90
C LYS A 127 20.96 10.14 -0.74
N VAL A 128 21.30 8.87 -1.00
CA VAL A 128 21.42 7.79 -0.01
C VAL A 128 22.87 7.66 0.41
#